data_AF-A0A7V5QB56-F1
#
_entry.id   AF-A0A7V5QB56-F1
#
_cell.length_a   1.000
_cell.length_b   1.000
_cell.length_c   1.000
_cell.angle_alpha   90.00
_cell.angle_beta   90.00
_cell.angle_gamma   90.00
#
_symmetry.space_group_name_H-M   'P 1'
#
loop_
_entity.id
_entity.type
_entity.pdbx_description
1 polymer ?
#
loop_
_entity_poly.entity_id
_entity_poly.type
_entity_poly.pdbx_seq_one_letter_code
_entity_poly.pdbx_strand_id
1 'polypeptide(L)' 'MYESTTRNIQVSVRPVYLEEQSAPHKDHYVWAYTVTITNLGQITV' A
#
# COMPACT_ATOMS: atom_id res chain seq x y z
N MET A 1 3.47 1.91 -7.49
CA MET A 1 3.54 0.74 -6.59
C MET A 1 4.88 0.82 -5.91
N TYR A 2 4.92 0.72 -4.58
CA TYR A 2 6.16 0.74 -3.81
C TYR A 2 6.40 -0.63 -3.19
N GLU A 3 7.63 -1.10 -3.20
CA GLU A 3 8.01 -2.37 -2.59
C GLU A 3 9.34 -2.25 -1.86
N SER A 4 9.46 -2.98 -0.75
CA SER A 4 10.70 -3.08 0.00
C SER A 4 10.78 -4.44 0.68
N THR A 5 11.95 -5.06 0.62
CA THR A 5 12.20 -6.37 1.23
C THR A 5 13.26 -6.23 2.31
N THR A 6 12.93 -6.64 3.53
CA THR A 6 13.86 -6.62 4.68
C THR A 6 13.75 -7.94 5.43
N ARG A 7 14.87 -8.61 5.70
CA ARG A 7 14.91 -9.90 6.45
C ARG A 7 13.91 -10.94 5.93
N ASN A 8 13.83 -11.13 4.61
CA ASN A 8 12.88 -12.01 3.93
C ASN A 8 11.39 -11.66 4.08
N ILE A 9 11.07 -10.49 4.64
CA ILE A 9 9.71 -9.96 4.62
C ILE A 9 9.63 -8.92 3.51
N GLN A 10 8.80 -9.20 2.50
CA GLN A 10 8.49 -8.26 1.43
C GLN A 10 7.23 -7.49 1.80
N VAL A 11 7.34 -6.17 1.82
CA VAL A 11 6.23 -5.25 2.01
C VAL A 11 5.96 -4.55 0.69
N SER A 12 4.74 -4.69 0.17
CA SER A 12 4.28 -4.03 -1.06
C SER A 12 3.12 -3.09 -0.74
N VAL A 13 3.16 -1.87 -1.25
CA VAL A 13 2.13 -0.86 -1.05
C VAL A 13 1.57 -0.40 -2.40
N ARG A 14 0.25 -0.48 -2.54
CA ARG A 14 -0.49 -0.02 -3.70
C ARG A 14 -1.44 1.12 -3.28
N PRO A 15 -1.04 2.39 -3.47
CA PRO A 15 -1.94 3.51 -3.28
C PRO A 15 -2.94 3.59 -4.44
N VAL A 16 -4.17 4.01 -4.14
CA VAL A 16 -5.26 4.23 -5.09
C VAL A 16 -5.94 5.54 -4.70
N TYR A 17 -6.06 6.46 -5.65
CA TYR A 17 -6.84 7.68 -5.45
C TYR A 17 -8.34 7.36 -5.54
N LEU A 18 -9.13 7.84 -4.58
CA LEU A 18 -10.58 7.61 -4.53
C LEU A 18 -11.32 8.86 -5.01
N GLU A 19 -11.57 8.93 -6.31
CA GLU A 19 -12.23 10.09 -6.94
C GLU A 19 -13.64 10.33 -6.39
N GLU A 20 -14.45 9.28 -6.24
CA GLU A 20 -15.83 9.37 -5.72
C GLU A 20 -15.91 9.91 -4.28
N GLN A 21 -14.83 9.78 -3.50
CA GLN A 21 -14.76 10.27 -2.12
C GLN A 21 -13.97 11.59 -2.00
N SER A 22 -13.43 12.09 -3.11
CA SER A 22 -12.63 13.31 -3.16
C SER A 22 -13.43 14.50 -3.66
N ALA A 23 -13.03 15.70 -3.26
CA ALA A 23 -13.56 16.97 -3.77
C ALA A 23 -12.40 17.91 -4.14
N PRO A 24 -11.76 17.74 -5.32
CA PRO A 24 -10.62 18.56 -5.73
C PRO A 24 -10.89 20.06 -5.74
N HIS A 25 -12.12 20.47 -6.05
CA HIS A 25 -12.55 21.88 -6.06
C HIS A 25 -12.62 22.52 -4.66
N LYS A 26 -12.53 21.70 -3.60
CA LYS A 26 -12.42 22.14 -2.20
C LYS A 26 -11.06 21.79 -1.59
N ASP A 27 -10.07 21.50 -2.44
CA ASP A 27 -8.74 21.02 -2.03
C ASP A 27 -8.78 19.76 -1.13
N HIS A 28 -9.81 18.91 -1.29
CA HIS A 28 -9.98 17.69 -0.50
C HIS A 28 -9.73 16.45 -1.35
N TYR A 29 -8.75 15.63 -0.96
CA TYR A 29 -8.29 14.46 -1.72
C TYR A 29 -8.21 13.23 -0.82
N VAL A 30 -8.83 12.14 -1.25
CA VAL A 30 -8.90 10.88 -0.52
C VAL A 30 -8.09 9.81 -1.26
N TRP A 31 -7.28 9.08 -0.50
CA TRP A 31 -6.44 8.00 -1.01
C TRP A 31 -6.66 6.76 -0.14
N ALA A 32 -6.83 5.61 -0.79
CA ALA A 32 -6.72 4.31 -0.16
C ALA A 32 -5.31 3.74 -0.41
N TYR A 33 -4.87 2.84 0.46
CA TYR A 33 -3.65 2.08 0.22
C TYR A 33 -3.85 0.63 0.65
N THR A 34 -3.42 -0.30 -0.20
CA THR A 34 -3.37 -1.72 0.12
C THR A 34 -1.94 -2.09 0.44
N VAL A 35 -1.71 -2.56 1.67
CA VAL A 35 -0.41 -3.11 2.10
C VAL A 35 -0.47 -4.63 2.03
N THR A 36 0.45 -5.22 1.29
CA THR A 36 0.66 -6.67 1.22
C THR A 36 1.98 -7.00 1.88
N ILE A 37 1.95 -7.86 2.90
CA ILE A 37 3.14 -8.35 3.59
C ILE A 37 3.29 -9.82 3.25
N THR A 38 4.37 -10.16 2.55
CA THR A 38 4.70 -11.51 2.13
C THR A 38 5.92 -11.99 2.90
N ASN A 39 5.78 -13.10 3.64
CA ASN A 39 6.92 -13.80 4.23
C ASN A 39 7.57 -14.69 3.16
N LEU A 40 8.78 -14.34 2.76
CA LEU A 40 9.63 -15.10 1.81
C LEU A 40 10.63 -16.00 2.55
N GLY A 41 10.62 -16.02 3.88
CA GLY A 41 11.46 -16.90 4.69
C GLY A 41 11.03 -18.36 4.54
N GLN A 42 12.01 -19.26 4.53
CA GLN A 42 11.77 -20.72 4.53
C GLN A 42 11.31 -21.25 5.90
N ILE A 43 11.19 -20.37 6.89
CA ILE A 43 10.76 -20.70 8.25
C ILE A 43 9.47 -19.93 8.48
N THR A 44 8.36 -20.65 8.61
CA THR A 44 7.11 -20.10 9.13
C THR A 44 7.30 -19.81 10.62
N VAL A 45 7.14 -18.55 11.01
CA VAL A 45 6.97 -18.12 12.40
C VAL A 45 5.53 -18.30 12.85
#